data_AF-A0A139D980-F1
#
_entry.id   AF-A0A139D980-F1
#
_cell.length_a   1.000
_cell.length_b   1.000
_cell.length_c   1.000
_cell.angle_alpha   90.00
_cell.angle_beta   90.00
_cell.angle_gamma   90.00
#
_symmetry.space_group_name_H-M   'P 1'
#
loop_
_entity.id
_entity.type
_entity.pdbx_description
1 polymer ?
#
loop_
_entity_poly.entity_id
_entity_poly.type
_entity_poly.pdbx_seq_one_letter_code
_entity_poly.pdbx_strand_id
1 'polypeptide(L)' 'MDNILDKVIDIVAEELAVDRDEVTEDSSFIEDLGADSL' A
#
# COMPACT_ATOMS: atom_id res chain seq x y z
N MET A 1 13.87 12.92 8.97
CA MET A 1 14.11 11.47 8.82
C MET A 1 13.13 11.01 7.78
N ASP A 2 13.59 10.44 6.66
CA ASP A 2 12.67 9.81 5.72
C ASP A 2 11.98 8.66 6.44
N ASN A 3 10.65 8.72 6.52
CA ASN A 3 9.87 7.66 7.12
C ASN A 3 9.74 6.55 6.08
N ILE A 4 10.36 5.40 6.32
CA ILE A 4 10.33 4.26 5.39
C ILE A 4 8.88 3.85 5.12
N LEU A 5 8.03 3.94 6.15
CA LEU A 5 6.60 3.68 6.04
C LEU A 5 5.92 4.54 4.97
N ASP A 6 6.19 5.86 4.96
CA ASP A 6 5.59 6.77 3.99
C ASP A 6 5.97 6.40 2.54
N LYS A 7 7.23 5.99 2.33
CA LYS A 7 7.70 5.53 1.01
C LYS A 7 7.06 4.20 0.62
N VAL A 8 6.89 3.28 1.56
CA VAL A 8 6.23 2.00 1.29
C VAL A 8 4.77 2.24 0.93
N ILE A 9 4.06 3.08 1.70
CA ILE A 9 2.68 3.46 1.44
C ILE A 9 2.54 4.08 0.05
N ASP A 10 3.42 5.00 -0.34
CA ASP A 10 3.40 5.62 -1.68
C ASP A 10 3.59 4.58 -2.81
N ILE A 11 4.58 3.69 -2.67
CA ILE A 11 4.85 2.65 -3.66
C ILE A 11 3.66 1.70 -3.80
N VAL A 12 3.05 1.30 -2.68
CA VAL A 12 1.93 0.35 -2.67
C VAL A 12 0.68 0.98 -3.26
N ALA A 13 0.38 2.23 -2.91
CA ALA A 13 -0.75 2.97 -3.48
C ALA A 13 -0.62 3.12 -5.00
N GLU A 14 0.59 3.42 -5.49
CA GLU A 14 0.87 3.56 -6.92
C GLU A 14 0.76 2.21 -7.66
N GLU A 15 1.41 1.16 -7.17
CA GLU A 15 1.43 -0.16 -7.82
C GLU A 15 0.06 -0.85 -7.84
N LEU A 16 -0.75 -0.64 -6.80
CA LEU A 16 -2.09 -1.22 -6.70
C LEU A 16 -3.19 -0.28 -7.22
N ALA A 17 -2.83 0.93 -7.66
CA ALA A 17 -3.77 1.97 -8.10
C ALA A 17 -4.90 2.23 -7.09
N VAL A 18 -4.55 2.24 -5.80
CA VAL A 18 -5.44 2.54 -4.66
C VAL A 18 -5.06 3.88 -4.03
N ASP A 19 -5.97 4.48 -3.27
CA ASP A 19 -5.66 5.73 -2.59
C ASP A 19 -4.69 5.48 -1.42
N ARG A 20 -3.80 6.45 -1.17
CA ARG A 20 -2.83 6.41 -0.07
C ARG A 20 -3.52 6.18 1.28
N ASP A 21 -4.71 6.75 1.45
CA ASP A 21 -5.50 6.68 2.67
C ASP A 21 -6.14 5.30 2.89
N GLU A 22 -6.18 4.45 1.86
CA GLU A 22 -6.65 3.05 1.95
C GLU A 22 -5.53 2.08 2.39
N VAL A 23 -4.26 2.51 2.30
CA VAL A 23 -3.09 1.72 2.70
C VAL A 23 -2.79 1.99 4.18
N THR A 24 -3.14 1.04 5.03
CA THR A 24 -2.85 1.07 6.47
C THR A 24 -1.83 0.01 6.84
N GLU A 25 -1.20 0.14 8.02
CA GLU A 25 -0.24 -0.86 8.51
C GLU A 25 -0.87 -2.24 8.72
N ASP A 26 -2.19 -2.29 8.92
CA ASP A 26 -2.96 -3.51 9.14
C ASP A 26 -3.62 -4.05 7.85
N SER A 27 -3.53 -3.32 6.73
CA SER A 27 -4.17 -3.72 5.46
C SER A 27 -3.49 -4.96 4.88
N SER A 28 -4.29 -5.95 4.49
CA SER A 28 -3.84 -7.11 3.72
C SER A 28 -3.68 -6.73 2.25
N PHE A 29 -2.48 -6.93 1.70
CA PHE A 29 -2.20 -6.64 0.28
C PHE A 29 -3.17 -7.37 -0.67
N ILE A 30 -3.53 -8.61 -0.36
CA ILE A 30 -4.37 -9.44 -1.23
C ILE A 30 -5.85 -9.22 -0.94
N GLU A 31 -6.25 -9.28 0.33
CA GLU A 31 -7.67 -9.27 0.70
C GLU A 31 -8.26 -7.87 0.72
N ASP A 32 -7.49 -6.86 1.15
CA ASP A 32 -7.97 -5.49 1.33
C ASP A 32 -7.56 -4.58 0.15
N LEU A 33 -6.35 -4.74 -0.37
CA LEU A 33 -5.82 -3.91 -1.47
C LEU A 33 -5.91 -4.58 -2.84
N GLY A 34 -6.41 -5.82 -2.91
CA GLY A 34 -6.66 -6.51 -4.18
C GLY A 34 -5.41 -6.76 -5.02
N ALA A 35 -4.24 -6.90 -4.39
CA ALA A 35 -3.02 -7.28 -5.07
C ALA A 35 -3.17 -8.68 -5.67
N ASP A 36 -3.25 -8.76 -7.00
CA ASP A 36 -3.11 -10.02 -7.71
C ASP A 36 -1.70 -10.56 -7.47
N SER A 37 -1.59 -11.84 -7.12
CA SER A 37 -0.30 -12.46 -6.79
C SER A 37 0.63 -12.41 -8.02
N LEU A 38 1.59 -11.47 -8.00
CA LEU A 38 2.70 -11.35 -8.96
C LEU A 38 3.46 -12.67 -9.17
#